data_AF-A0A382PBS4-F1
#
_entry.id   AF-A0A382PBS4-F1
#
_cell.length_a   1.000
_cell.length_b   1.000
_cell.length_c   1.000
_cell.angle_alpha   90.00
_cell.angle_beta   90.00
_cell.angle_gamma   90.00
#
_symmetry.space_group_name_H-M   'P 1'
#
loop_
_entity.id
_entity.type
_entity.pdbx_description
1 polymer ?
#
loop_
_entity_poly.entity_id
_entity_poly.type
_entity_poly.pdbx_seq_one_letter_code
_entity_poly.pdbx_strand_id
1 'polypeptide(L)'
;KMILRFEDTNAGTERLEYYAAIKVGLDWLGIKYDSVEHVSDNLEVLYENAEKLIKSNDAYVCTCKQDNISKNRRDMTECKCTKRDTEENEKMWHDMFNEKKYGEGKILLRFRGDMKSGNTTMRDPALFRINTKRHARVELKYRVWPTYDFAGIIFDSMSGVTHAMRSKEFELRKELHHAILDKLGMEKAEFIFFGRLDLEGMTVAKSALKPLIENGKIPWYDDPRLPTLEGLKRRGIRPEAVRKFILSLGLTKNDTNSPFATLEAFNKKIIDAESVRLHMVNDPRRIKLANFDAKDIELANHPTKDLGKRTVSVNETVLISGSDAEEIKEGETIRLLGLGLVKINSIGDEIAAEITDG
;
A
#
# COMPACT_ATOMS: atom_id res chain seq x y z
N LYS A 1 -22.72 -5.76 2.25
CA LYS A 1 -22.20 -4.54 2.90
C LYS A 1 -20.69 -4.63 2.97
N MET A 2 -19.96 -3.54 2.78
CA MET A 2 -18.51 -3.43 2.94
C MET A 2 -18.21 -2.34 3.96
N ILE A 3 -17.33 -2.64 4.92
CA ILE A 3 -16.98 -1.75 6.02
C ILE A 3 -15.56 -1.24 5.77
N LEU A 4 -15.35 0.08 5.83
CA LEU A 4 -14.01 0.65 5.94
C LEU A 4 -13.65 0.76 7.42
N ARG A 5 -12.90 -0.22 7.93
CA ARG A 5 -12.41 -0.20 9.32
C ARG A 5 -10.96 0.25 9.38
N PHE A 6 -10.69 1.24 10.22
CA PHE A 6 -9.35 1.60 10.64
C PHE A 6 -9.00 0.83 11.92
N GLU A 7 -8.10 -0.15 11.81
CA GLU A 7 -7.55 -0.88 12.97
C GLU A 7 -6.44 -0.08 13.67
N ASP A 8 -6.78 1.13 14.11
CA ASP A 8 -5.86 2.11 14.66
C ASP A 8 -5.54 1.88 16.15
N THR A 9 -5.00 0.70 16.45
CA THR A 9 -4.69 0.27 17.83
C THR A 9 -3.23 0.52 18.25
N ASN A 10 -2.39 1.01 17.33
CA ASN A 10 -0.97 1.23 17.59
C ASN A 10 -0.65 2.71 17.80
N ALA A 11 -0.85 3.19 19.03
CA ALA A 11 -0.52 4.57 19.37
C ALA A 11 0.95 4.92 19.06
N GLY A 12 1.16 6.12 18.50
CA GLY A 12 2.47 6.62 18.06
C GLY A 12 2.81 6.38 16.57
N THR A 13 2.20 5.39 15.89
CA THR A 13 2.43 5.16 14.44
C THR A 13 1.35 5.74 13.55
N GLU A 14 0.13 5.88 14.07
CA GLU A 14 -1.00 6.42 13.34
C GLU A 14 -0.85 7.92 13.11
N ARG A 15 -1.32 8.40 11.96
CA ARG A 15 -1.29 9.81 11.54
C ARG A 15 -2.58 10.13 10.80
N LEU A 16 -3.17 11.29 11.07
CA LEU A 16 -4.43 11.73 10.44
C LEU A 16 -4.34 11.74 8.91
N GLU A 17 -3.17 12.07 8.36
CA GLU A 17 -2.90 12.03 6.92
C GLU A 17 -3.09 10.63 6.30
N TYR A 18 -2.80 9.55 7.02
CA TYR A 18 -2.99 8.18 6.51
C TYR A 18 -4.46 7.84 6.36
N TYR A 19 -5.31 8.29 7.29
CA TYR A 19 -6.77 8.09 7.19
C TYR A 19 -7.34 8.81 5.96
N ALA A 20 -6.87 10.03 5.71
CA ALA A 20 -7.26 10.80 4.54
C ALA A 20 -6.77 10.13 3.25
N ALA A 21 -5.49 9.76 3.18
CA ALA A 21 -4.88 9.11 2.01
C ALA A 21 -5.57 7.78 1.65
N ILE A 22 -5.93 6.96 2.64
CA ILE A 22 -6.69 5.72 2.42
C ILE A 22 -8.05 6.03 1.79
N LYS A 23 -8.81 6.99 2.32
CA LYS A 23 -10.12 7.37 1.77
C LYS A 23 -10.01 7.91 0.35
N VAL A 24 -9.03 8.78 0.09
CA VAL A 24 -8.76 9.35 -1.24
C VAL A 24 -8.36 8.27 -2.23
N GLY A 25 -7.50 7.32 -1.82
CA GLY A 25 -7.08 6.20 -2.65
C GLY A 25 -8.24 5.26 -3.00
N LEU A 26 -9.09 4.92 -2.02
CA LEU A 26 -10.28 4.10 -2.26
C LEU A 26 -11.27 4.80 -3.20
N ASP A 27 -11.51 6.10 -3.01
CA ASP A 27 -12.39 6.86 -3.89
C ASP A 27 -11.83 6.97 -5.32
N TRP A 28 -10.51 7.18 -5.45
CA TRP A 28 -9.84 7.15 -6.75
C TRP A 28 -9.99 5.82 -7.49
N LEU A 29 -9.96 4.69 -6.76
CA LEU A 29 -10.24 3.36 -7.32
C LEU A 29 -11.74 3.09 -7.58
N GLY A 30 -12.62 4.02 -7.19
CA GLY A 30 -14.07 3.86 -7.26
C GLY A 30 -14.60 2.78 -6.32
N ILE A 31 -13.93 2.53 -5.19
CA ILE A 31 -14.34 1.57 -4.17
C ILE A 31 -15.29 2.26 -3.19
N LYS A 32 -16.52 1.75 -3.08
CA LYS A 32 -17.57 2.29 -2.19
C LYS A 32 -17.83 1.35 -1.02
N TYR A 33 -17.90 1.90 0.19
CA TYR A 33 -18.19 1.20 1.44
C TYR A 33 -19.46 1.78 2.09
N ASP A 34 -20.14 0.97 2.89
CA ASP A 34 -21.42 1.30 3.52
C ASP A 34 -21.26 2.01 4.87
N SER A 35 -20.15 1.77 5.57
CA SER A 35 -19.84 2.37 6.87
C SER A 35 -18.34 2.58 7.07
N VAL A 36 -18.01 3.48 8.00
CA VAL A 36 -16.64 3.71 8.48
C VAL A 36 -16.60 3.43 9.96
N GLU A 37 -15.60 2.65 10.38
CA GLU A 37 -15.37 2.30 11.78
C GLU A 37 -13.94 2.61 12.15
N HIS A 38 -13.73 3.06 13.39
CA HIS A 38 -12.41 3.18 13.99
C HIS A 38 -12.40 2.34 15.24
N VAL A 39 -11.41 1.44 15.37
CA VAL A 39 -11.28 0.65 16.59
C VAL A 39 -11.05 1.57 17.79
N SER A 40 -10.27 2.64 17.60
CA SER A 40 -9.95 3.62 18.64
C SER A 40 -11.18 4.33 19.24
N ASP A 41 -12.31 4.36 18.54
CA ASP A 41 -13.53 5.00 19.02
C ASP A 41 -14.19 4.20 20.17
N ASN A 42 -13.98 2.87 20.24
CA ASN A 42 -14.67 1.97 21.19
C ASN A 42 -13.73 0.93 21.83
N LEU A 43 -12.63 1.36 22.46
CA LEU A 43 -11.71 0.43 23.17
C LEU A 43 -12.35 -0.22 24.39
N GLU A 44 -13.33 0.45 25.00
CA GLU A 44 -14.03 -0.02 26.19
C GLU A 44 -14.67 -1.40 25.97
N VAL A 45 -15.25 -1.63 24.78
CA VAL A 45 -15.82 -2.95 24.42
C VAL A 45 -14.75 -4.04 24.39
N LEU A 46 -13.51 -3.71 24.00
CA LEU A 46 -12.41 -4.67 24.05
C LEU A 46 -12.01 -4.95 25.50
N TYR A 47 -12.01 -3.96 26.39
CA TYR A 47 -11.74 -4.18 27.81
C TYR A 47 -12.80 -5.08 28.46
N GLU A 48 -14.08 -4.86 28.16
CA GLU A 48 -15.17 -5.73 28.66
C GLU A 48 -14.99 -7.19 28.24
N ASN A 49 -14.59 -7.44 26.98
CA ASN A 49 -14.31 -8.80 26.53
C ASN A 49 -13.02 -9.37 27.15
N ALA A 50 -12.02 -8.53 27.42
CA ALA A 50 -10.82 -8.95 28.16
C ALA A 50 -11.18 -9.42 29.58
N GLU A 51 -12.06 -8.68 30.26
CA GLU A 51 -12.54 -9.03 31.60
C GLU A 51 -13.35 -10.33 31.60
N LYS A 52 -14.15 -10.60 30.57
CA LYS A 52 -14.84 -11.90 30.42
C LYS A 52 -13.83 -13.05 30.36
N LEU A 53 -12.76 -12.92 29.56
CA LEU A 53 -11.71 -13.94 29.48
C LEU A 53 -10.95 -14.11 30.79
N ILE A 54 -10.72 -13.03 31.53
CA ILE A 54 -10.09 -13.12 32.86
C ILE A 54 -11.01 -13.89 33.81
N LYS A 55 -12.31 -13.53 33.85
CA LYS A 55 -13.32 -14.16 34.72
C LYS A 55 -13.51 -15.64 34.44
N SER A 56 -13.48 -16.04 33.16
CA SER A 56 -13.54 -17.45 32.74
C SER A 56 -12.20 -18.19 32.89
N ASN A 57 -11.18 -17.53 33.44
CA ASN A 57 -9.82 -18.04 33.59
C ASN A 57 -9.18 -18.45 32.24
N ASP A 58 -9.56 -17.80 31.14
CA ASP A 58 -8.99 -17.98 29.79
C ASP A 58 -7.94 -16.91 29.44
N ALA A 59 -7.70 -15.94 30.32
CA ALA A 59 -6.63 -14.96 30.19
C ALA A 59 -5.93 -14.72 31.54
N TYR A 60 -4.69 -14.28 31.49
CA TYR A 60 -3.89 -13.96 32.67
C TYR A 60 -2.93 -12.81 32.43
N VAL A 61 -2.57 -12.13 33.51
CA VAL A 61 -1.62 -11.02 33.46
C VAL A 61 -0.21 -11.55 33.66
N CYS A 62 0.68 -11.18 32.74
CA CYS A 62 2.06 -11.62 32.69
C CYS A 62 3.02 -10.45 32.94
N THR A 63 3.97 -10.65 33.85
CA THR A 63 5.04 -9.68 34.17
C THR A 63 6.43 -10.17 33.75
N CYS A 64 6.49 -11.25 32.96
CA CYS A 64 7.75 -11.75 32.43
C CYS A 64 8.35 -10.75 31.43
N LYS A 65 9.68 -10.61 31.45
CA LYS A 65 10.42 -9.85 30.42
C LYS A 65 10.19 -10.47 29.05
N GLN A 66 10.24 -9.65 27.99
CA GLN A 66 10.03 -10.09 26.60
C GLN A 66 10.94 -11.25 26.19
N ASP A 67 12.22 -11.23 26.59
CA ASP A 67 13.15 -12.33 26.30
C ASP A 67 12.73 -13.65 26.93
N ASN A 68 12.22 -13.59 28.17
CA ASN A 68 11.69 -14.78 28.86
C ASN A 68 10.41 -15.27 28.21
N ILE A 69 9.50 -14.38 27.80
CA ILE A 69 8.29 -14.77 27.06
C ILE A 69 8.69 -15.47 25.76
N SER A 70 9.64 -14.90 25.03
CA SER A 70 10.10 -15.43 23.74
C SER A 70 10.78 -16.78 23.91
N LYS A 71 11.67 -16.91 24.92
CA LYS A 71 12.30 -18.18 25.29
C LYS A 71 11.26 -19.22 25.68
N ASN A 72 10.35 -18.90 26.59
CA ASN A 72 9.30 -19.82 27.04
C ASN A 72 8.40 -20.31 25.90
N ARG A 73 8.06 -19.45 24.94
CA ARG A 73 7.29 -19.84 23.74
C ARG A 73 8.06 -20.77 22.81
N ARG A 74 9.38 -20.56 22.66
CA ARG A 74 10.26 -21.48 21.91
C ARG A 74 10.39 -22.82 22.62
N ASP A 75 10.63 -22.78 23.93
CA ASP A 75 10.86 -23.94 24.79
C ASP A 75 9.54 -24.61 25.23
N MET A 76 8.40 -24.15 24.72
CA MET A 76 7.05 -24.66 25.05
C MET A 76 6.81 -24.81 26.55
N THR A 77 7.26 -23.83 27.35
CA THR A 77 7.27 -23.86 28.80
C THR A 77 6.40 -22.74 29.38
N GLU A 78 5.47 -23.10 30.25
CA GLU A 78 4.60 -22.14 30.92
C GLU A 78 5.38 -21.23 31.88
N CYS A 79 5.02 -19.95 31.92
CA CYS A 79 5.53 -19.05 32.95
C CYS A 79 4.69 -19.18 34.24
N LYS A 80 5.30 -18.92 35.41
CA LYS A 80 4.59 -18.97 36.71
C LYS A 80 3.35 -18.06 36.76
N CYS A 81 3.33 -16.97 35.98
CA CYS A 81 2.19 -16.06 35.90
C CYS A 81 0.90 -16.75 35.44
N THR A 82 0.99 -17.84 34.65
CA THR A 82 -0.21 -18.59 34.21
C THR A 82 -0.86 -19.37 35.36
N LYS A 83 -0.22 -19.48 36.53
CA LYS A 83 -0.81 -20.20 37.67
C LYS A 83 -1.58 -19.29 38.64
N ARG A 84 -1.63 -17.98 38.36
CA ARG A 84 -2.42 -17.02 39.13
C ARG A 84 -3.90 -17.34 39.03
N ASP A 85 -4.61 -17.15 40.13
CA ASP A 85 -6.07 -17.24 40.17
C ASP A 85 -6.73 -16.03 39.50
N THR A 86 -8.05 -16.09 39.36
CA THR A 86 -8.84 -15.05 38.69
C THR A 86 -8.76 -13.71 39.42
N GLU A 87 -8.86 -13.70 40.76
CA GLU A 87 -8.87 -12.47 41.57
C GLU A 87 -7.53 -11.70 41.45
N GLU A 88 -6.40 -12.42 41.50
CA GLU A 88 -5.08 -11.81 41.29
C GLU A 88 -4.97 -11.23 39.87
N ASN A 89 -5.45 -11.95 38.85
CA ASN A 89 -5.43 -11.48 37.47
C ASN A 89 -6.32 -10.24 37.25
N GLU A 90 -7.53 -10.20 37.82
CA GLU A 90 -8.42 -9.04 37.75
C GLU A 90 -7.78 -7.81 38.39
N LYS A 91 -7.21 -7.95 39.59
CA LYS A 91 -6.48 -6.87 40.25
C LYS A 91 -5.32 -6.36 39.40
N MET A 92 -4.51 -7.28 38.85
CA MET A 92 -3.37 -6.90 38.02
C MET A 92 -3.80 -6.27 36.68
N TRP A 93 -4.93 -6.67 36.12
CA TRP A 93 -5.53 -6.06 34.93
C TRP A 93 -5.88 -4.61 35.19
N HIS A 94 -6.58 -4.31 36.29
CA HIS A 94 -6.88 -2.93 36.68
C HIS A 94 -5.62 -2.12 36.98
N ASP A 95 -4.58 -2.76 37.54
CA ASP A 95 -3.29 -2.12 37.76
C ASP A 95 -2.58 -1.71 36.45
N MET A 96 -2.90 -2.33 35.30
CA MET A 96 -2.41 -1.90 33.99
C MET A 96 -2.93 -0.51 33.60
N PHE A 97 -4.03 -0.03 34.17
CA PHE A 97 -4.57 1.31 33.95
C PHE A 97 -3.98 2.34 34.91
N ASN A 98 -3.32 1.91 35.99
CA ASN A 98 -2.68 2.80 36.95
C ASN A 98 -1.26 3.20 36.51
N GLU A 99 -1.08 4.47 36.18
CA GLU A 99 0.20 5.03 35.70
C GLU A 99 1.36 4.90 36.69
N LYS A 100 1.06 4.81 38.00
CA LYS A 100 2.06 4.73 39.06
C LYS A 100 2.55 3.31 39.33
N LYS A 101 1.88 2.29 38.80
CA LYS A 101 2.20 0.88 39.08
C LYS A 101 3.06 0.21 38.01
N TYR A 102 2.69 0.35 36.74
CA TYR A 102 3.36 -0.32 35.64
C TYR A 102 3.60 0.60 34.45
N GLY A 103 4.76 0.44 33.80
CA GLY A 103 5.12 1.12 32.56
C GLY A 103 5.12 0.20 31.34
N GLU A 104 5.46 0.76 30.18
CA GLU A 104 5.57 0.01 28.91
C GLU A 104 6.51 -1.21 29.04
N GLY A 105 6.11 -2.34 28.46
CA GLY A 105 6.89 -3.57 28.43
C GLY A 105 7.05 -4.30 29.77
N LYS A 106 6.42 -3.82 30.86
CA LYS A 106 6.49 -4.45 32.19
C LYS A 106 5.36 -5.43 32.48
N ILE A 107 4.24 -5.31 31.78
CA ILE A 107 3.02 -6.07 32.04
C ILE A 107 2.22 -6.24 30.74
N LEU A 108 1.62 -7.41 30.58
CA LEU A 108 0.80 -7.78 29.42
C LEU A 108 -0.40 -8.59 29.90
N LEU A 109 -1.56 -8.42 29.27
CA LEU A 109 -2.60 -9.44 29.33
C LEU A 109 -2.32 -10.47 28.25
N ARG A 110 -2.31 -11.77 28.59
CA ARG A 110 -2.09 -12.87 27.66
C ARG A 110 -3.28 -13.82 27.68
N PHE A 111 -3.60 -14.35 26.51
CA PHE A 111 -4.53 -15.46 26.40
C PHE A 111 -3.89 -16.72 27.01
N ARG A 112 -4.69 -17.55 27.70
CA ARG A 112 -4.29 -18.91 28.06
C ARG A 112 -4.58 -19.80 26.86
N GLY A 113 -3.58 -19.94 26.00
CA GLY A 113 -3.67 -20.85 24.89
C GLY A 113 -3.07 -22.20 25.24
N ASP A 114 -2.41 -22.82 24.25
CA ASP A 114 -1.70 -24.08 24.43
C ASP A 114 -0.21 -23.89 24.12
N MET A 115 0.60 -23.92 25.18
CA MET A 115 2.06 -23.80 25.07
C MET A 115 2.72 -24.97 24.34
N LYS A 116 2.05 -26.13 24.23
CA LYS A 116 2.50 -27.33 23.51
C LYS A 116 2.01 -27.40 22.07
N SER A 117 1.14 -26.48 21.64
CA SER A 117 0.59 -26.49 20.29
C SER A 117 1.67 -26.40 19.21
N GLY A 118 1.49 -27.19 18.15
CA GLY A 118 2.28 -27.07 16.92
C GLY A 118 2.09 -25.71 16.24
N ASN A 119 0.93 -25.08 16.44
CA ASN A 119 0.66 -23.71 16.01
C ASN A 119 1.25 -22.71 17.01
N THR A 120 2.32 -22.02 16.62
CA THR A 120 3.03 -21.09 17.50
C THR A 120 2.19 -19.88 17.92
N THR A 121 1.11 -19.56 17.19
CA THR A 121 0.20 -18.47 17.53
C THR A 121 -0.63 -18.78 18.79
N MET A 122 -0.91 -20.06 19.04
CA MET A 122 -1.64 -20.55 20.22
C MET A 122 -0.83 -20.49 21.52
N ARG A 123 0.49 -20.25 21.46
CA ARG A 123 1.37 -20.27 22.63
C ARG A 123 1.27 -18.97 23.43
N ASP A 124 0.20 -18.85 24.21
CA ASP A 124 -0.12 -17.73 25.09
C ASP A 124 0.15 -16.35 24.45
N PRO A 125 -0.51 -15.99 23.34
CA PRO A 125 -0.31 -14.69 22.69
C PRO A 125 -0.72 -13.54 23.61
N ALA A 126 -0.10 -12.38 23.41
CA ALA A 126 -0.49 -11.16 24.12
C ALA A 126 -1.80 -10.61 23.53
N LEU A 127 -2.73 -10.22 24.39
CA LEU A 127 -4.00 -9.58 24.05
C LEU A 127 -3.95 -8.08 24.26
N PHE A 128 -3.26 -7.61 25.32
CA PHE A 128 -3.07 -6.19 25.61
C PHE A 128 -1.67 -5.88 26.12
N ARG A 129 -1.25 -4.64 25.90
CA ARG A 129 0.01 -4.07 26.40
C ARG A 129 -0.17 -2.62 26.81
N ILE A 130 0.71 -2.13 27.66
CA ILE A 130 0.83 -0.69 27.93
C ILE A 130 1.56 -0.01 26.76
N ASN A 131 0.98 1.05 26.22
CA ASN A 131 1.57 2.00 25.27
C ASN A 131 1.08 3.41 25.64
N THR A 132 1.99 4.28 26.04
CA THR A 132 1.72 5.65 26.53
C THR A 132 1.94 6.71 25.45
N LYS A 133 2.21 6.31 24.21
CA LYS A 133 2.35 7.25 23.10
C LYS A 133 1.01 7.90 22.76
N ARG A 134 1.07 9.13 22.26
CA ARG A 134 -0.08 9.87 21.74
C ARG A 134 -0.71 9.16 20.54
N HIS A 135 -2.02 8.94 20.57
CA HIS A 135 -2.81 8.42 19.45
C HIS A 135 -3.32 9.57 18.56
N ALA A 136 -3.37 9.37 17.25
CA ALA A 136 -3.73 10.42 16.29
C ALA A 136 -5.17 10.97 16.43
N ARG A 137 -6.09 10.19 17.00
CA ARG A 137 -7.51 10.55 17.16
C ARG A 137 -7.97 10.75 18.60
N VAL A 138 -7.45 9.93 19.51
CA VAL A 138 -7.90 9.87 20.91
C VAL A 138 -6.81 10.33 21.88
N GLU A 139 -5.73 10.88 21.34
CA GLU A 139 -4.67 11.53 22.10
C GLU A 139 -4.09 10.64 23.19
N LEU A 140 -4.25 11.02 24.46
CA LEU A 140 -3.77 10.26 25.62
C LEU A 140 -4.92 9.59 26.38
N LYS A 141 -6.11 9.46 25.78
CA LYS A 141 -7.30 8.85 26.43
C LYS A 141 -7.01 7.44 26.92
N TYR A 142 -6.22 6.66 26.19
CA TYR A 142 -5.91 5.27 26.55
C TYR A 142 -4.41 5.02 26.68
N ARG A 143 -4.07 4.15 27.64
CA ARG A 143 -2.71 3.66 27.86
C ARG A 143 -2.56 2.14 27.71
N VAL A 144 -3.66 1.39 27.80
CA VAL A 144 -3.70 -0.07 27.65
C VAL A 144 -4.29 -0.36 26.28
N TRP A 145 -3.49 -0.88 25.35
CA TRP A 145 -3.89 -1.05 23.96
C TRP A 145 -3.96 -2.53 23.59
N PRO A 146 -4.98 -2.94 22.81
CA PRO A 146 -5.12 -4.31 22.35
C PRO A 146 -4.04 -4.66 21.31
N THR A 147 -3.86 -5.95 21.07
CA THR A 147 -3.07 -6.46 19.94
C THR A 147 -3.96 -6.77 18.74
N TYR A 148 -3.32 -6.97 17.59
CA TYR A 148 -3.97 -7.43 16.36
C TYR A 148 -4.79 -8.72 16.56
N ASP A 149 -4.31 -9.62 17.41
CA ASP A 149 -4.95 -10.91 17.66
C ASP A 149 -6.26 -10.81 18.44
N PHE A 150 -6.58 -9.63 18.98
CA PHE A 150 -7.75 -9.44 19.82
C PHE A 150 -8.74 -8.45 19.21
N ALA A 151 -8.28 -7.28 18.78
CA ALA A 151 -9.16 -6.18 18.38
C ALA A 151 -9.97 -6.51 17.12
N GLY A 152 -9.31 -6.90 16.02
CA GLY A 152 -9.95 -7.04 14.72
C GLY A 152 -11.08 -8.08 14.72
N ILE A 153 -10.89 -9.20 15.42
CA ILE A 153 -11.86 -10.31 15.44
C ILE A 153 -13.12 -10.01 16.26
N ILE A 154 -12.99 -9.25 17.34
CA ILE A 154 -14.15 -8.81 18.14
C ILE A 154 -15.00 -7.85 17.30
N PHE A 155 -14.35 -6.90 16.62
CA PHE A 155 -15.05 -5.96 15.75
C PHE A 155 -15.65 -6.65 14.51
N ASP A 156 -14.97 -7.66 13.93
CA ASP A 156 -15.53 -8.48 12.85
C ASP A 156 -16.85 -9.13 13.30
N SER A 157 -16.85 -9.76 14.47
CA SER A 157 -18.05 -10.38 15.04
C SER A 157 -19.16 -9.37 15.34
N MET A 158 -18.84 -8.27 16.04
CA MET A 158 -19.83 -7.23 16.40
C MET A 158 -20.45 -6.55 15.19
N SER A 159 -19.69 -6.39 14.12
CA SER A 159 -20.16 -5.71 12.90
C SER A 159 -20.86 -6.67 11.93
N GLY A 160 -20.99 -7.95 12.31
CA GLY A 160 -21.63 -8.97 11.49
C GLY A 160 -20.85 -9.29 10.21
N VAL A 161 -19.51 -9.23 10.25
CA VAL A 161 -18.66 -9.62 9.12
C VAL A 161 -18.85 -11.11 8.85
N THR A 162 -19.30 -11.45 7.64
CA THR A 162 -19.52 -12.85 7.24
C THR A 162 -18.30 -13.47 6.59
N HIS A 163 -17.48 -12.66 5.91
CA HIS A 163 -16.28 -13.12 5.21
C HIS A 163 -15.12 -12.18 5.53
N ALA A 164 -14.10 -12.68 6.23
CA ALA A 164 -12.88 -11.95 6.53
C ALA A 164 -11.78 -12.41 5.56
N MET A 165 -11.47 -11.57 4.56
CA MET A 165 -10.43 -11.84 3.58
C MET A 165 -9.09 -11.30 4.07
N ARG A 166 -8.06 -12.15 4.19
CA ARG A 166 -6.74 -11.78 4.73
C ARG A 166 -5.60 -12.39 3.90
N SER A 167 -4.40 -11.80 3.99
CA SER A 167 -3.22 -12.43 3.40
C SER A 167 -2.90 -13.76 4.09
N LYS A 168 -2.35 -14.71 3.34
CA LYS A 168 -2.02 -16.08 3.79
C LYS A 168 -1.06 -16.12 4.98
N GLU A 169 -0.23 -15.09 5.17
CA GLU A 169 0.66 -14.95 6.32
C GLU A 169 -0.09 -14.98 7.68
N PHE A 170 -1.40 -14.71 7.68
CA PHE A 170 -2.26 -14.79 8.86
C PHE A 170 -3.04 -16.10 9.00
N GLU A 171 -2.83 -17.09 8.11
CA GLU A 171 -3.61 -18.35 8.08
C GLU A 171 -3.57 -19.11 9.41
N LEU A 172 -2.38 -19.20 10.02
CA LEU A 172 -2.21 -19.86 11.32
C LEU A 172 -2.98 -19.17 12.46
N ARG A 173 -3.33 -17.88 12.33
CA ARG A 173 -4.07 -17.16 13.37
C ARG A 173 -5.56 -17.51 13.37
N LYS A 174 -6.09 -18.17 12.33
CA LYS A 174 -7.51 -18.61 12.29
C LYS A 174 -7.86 -19.43 13.52
N GLU A 175 -7.02 -20.39 13.90
CA GLU A 175 -7.21 -21.23 15.08
C GLU A 175 -7.28 -20.40 16.37
N LEU A 176 -6.33 -19.49 16.56
CA LEU A 176 -6.30 -18.59 17.71
C LEU A 176 -7.53 -17.69 17.78
N HIS A 177 -7.89 -17.09 16.65
CA HIS A 177 -9.03 -16.18 16.57
C HIS A 177 -10.34 -16.90 16.88
N HIS A 178 -10.54 -18.10 16.32
CA HIS A 178 -11.70 -18.92 16.64
C HIS A 178 -11.72 -19.33 18.12
N ALA A 179 -10.58 -19.73 18.69
CA ALA A 179 -10.50 -20.08 20.10
C ALA A 179 -10.90 -18.91 21.02
N ILE A 180 -10.44 -17.69 20.73
CA ILE A 180 -10.84 -16.49 21.48
C ILE A 180 -12.33 -16.22 21.34
N LEU A 181 -12.88 -16.26 20.11
CA LEU A 181 -14.29 -16.00 19.86
C LEU A 181 -15.21 -17.05 20.51
N ASP A 182 -14.80 -18.32 20.50
CA ASP A 182 -15.53 -19.41 21.15
C ASP A 182 -15.63 -19.19 22.66
N LYS A 183 -14.54 -18.78 23.31
CA LYS A 183 -14.53 -18.44 24.74
C LYS A 183 -15.39 -17.21 25.07
N LEU A 184 -15.52 -16.28 24.14
CA LEU A 184 -16.36 -15.10 24.28
C LEU A 184 -17.83 -15.35 23.89
N GLY A 185 -18.15 -16.51 23.32
CA GLY A 185 -19.48 -16.80 22.78
C GLY A 185 -19.87 -15.89 21.61
N MET A 186 -18.89 -15.55 20.76
CA MET A 186 -19.04 -14.60 19.66
C MET A 186 -19.09 -15.29 18.30
N GLU A 187 -19.84 -14.72 17.36
CA GLU A 187 -19.97 -15.22 15.99
C GLU A 187 -18.64 -15.14 15.22
N LYS A 188 -18.38 -16.12 14.36
CA LYS A 188 -17.15 -16.27 13.59
C LYS A 188 -17.40 -15.99 12.12
N ALA A 189 -16.63 -15.08 11.53
CA ALA A 189 -16.61 -14.89 10.08
C ALA A 189 -15.94 -16.09 9.38
N GLU A 190 -16.31 -16.38 8.14
CA GLU A 190 -15.52 -17.29 7.31
C GLU A 190 -14.23 -16.61 6.87
N PHE A 191 -13.09 -17.25 7.13
CA PHE A 191 -11.77 -16.71 6.81
C PHE A 191 -11.32 -17.20 5.44
N ILE A 192 -11.09 -16.25 4.52
CA ILE A 192 -10.57 -16.51 3.18
C ILE A 192 -9.13 -15.97 3.11
N PHE A 193 -8.19 -16.85 2.78
CA PHE A 193 -6.77 -16.48 2.67
C PHE A 193 -6.31 -16.39 1.22
N PHE A 194 -5.55 -15.34 0.91
CA PHE A 194 -4.98 -15.11 -0.41
C PHE A 194 -3.50 -14.72 -0.33
N GLY A 195 -2.73 -15.02 -1.38
CA GLY A 195 -1.33 -14.63 -1.50
C GLY A 195 -1.20 -13.12 -1.72
N ARG A 196 -0.06 -12.57 -1.31
CA ARG A 196 0.24 -11.15 -1.47
C ARG A 196 0.61 -10.83 -2.91
N LEU A 197 0.37 -9.58 -3.29
CA LEU A 197 0.88 -9.00 -4.52
C LEU A 197 2.11 -8.14 -4.19
N ASP A 198 3.23 -8.46 -4.83
CA ASP A 198 4.41 -7.62 -4.90
C ASP A 198 4.65 -7.20 -6.36
N LEU A 199 5.18 -5.99 -6.53
CA LEU A 199 5.58 -5.47 -7.84
C LEU A 199 7.10 -5.56 -7.96
N GLU A 200 7.56 -6.21 -9.03
CA GLU A 200 8.99 -6.44 -9.24
C GLU A 200 9.74 -5.09 -9.34
N GLY A 201 10.82 -4.97 -8.57
CA GLY A 201 11.61 -3.73 -8.50
C GLY A 201 10.94 -2.56 -7.77
N MET A 202 9.72 -2.73 -7.23
CA MET A 202 8.96 -1.67 -6.55
C MET A 202 8.44 -2.14 -5.20
N THR A 203 9.21 -1.88 -4.14
CA THR A 203 8.81 -2.25 -2.78
C THR A 203 7.66 -1.37 -2.26
N VAL A 204 6.67 -2.02 -1.66
CA VAL A 204 5.56 -1.37 -0.92
C VAL A 204 5.83 -1.28 0.58
N ALA A 205 6.96 -1.79 1.06
CA ALA A 205 7.26 -1.87 2.48
C ALA A 205 7.55 -0.48 3.07
N LYS A 206 6.77 -0.08 4.09
CA LYS A 206 6.97 1.19 4.80
C LYS A 206 8.40 1.34 5.35
N SER A 207 9.01 0.26 5.81
CA SER A 207 10.39 0.23 6.31
C SER A 207 11.43 0.53 5.23
N ALA A 208 11.12 0.26 3.96
CA ALA A 208 11.99 0.60 2.84
C ALA A 208 11.71 2.02 2.30
N LEU A 209 10.44 2.44 2.27
CA LEU A 209 10.05 3.75 1.74
C LEU A 209 10.36 4.91 2.69
N LYS A 210 10.17 4.72 4.00
CA LYS A 210 10.35 5.78 4.99
C LYS A 210 11.78 6.38 4.99
N PRO A 211 12.87 5.58 4.97
CA PRO A 211 14.23 6.13 4.87
C PRO A 211 14.48 6.90 3.57
N LEU A 212 13.82 6.55 2.46
CA LEU A 212 13.99 7.29 1.20
C LEU A 212 13.42 8.70 1.29
N ILE A 213 12.30 8.86 2.00
CA ILE A 213 11.68 10.16 2.26
C ILE A 213 12.53 10.95 3.26
N GLU A 214 12.90 10.34 4.40
CA GLU A 214 13.68 11.01 5.45
C GLU A 214 15.05 11.48 4.96
N ASN A 215 15.68 10.75 4.02
CA ASN A 215 16.94 11.13 3.40
C ASN A 215 16.79 11.98 2.13
N GLY A 216 15.58 12.45 1.80
CA GLY A 216 15.30 13.32 0.66
C GLY A 216 15.54 12.69 -0.72
N LYS A 217 15.63 11.36 -0.83
CA LYS A 217 15.79 10.66 -2.12
C LYS A 217 14.51 10.69 -2.95
N ILE A 218 13.37 10.76 -2.27
CA ILE A 218 12.05 10.99 -2.85
C ILE A 218 11.35 12.08 -2.01
N PRO A 219 10.58 12.99 -2.64
CA PRO A 219 9.96 14.12 -1.98
C PRO A 219 8.87 13.69 -0.99
N TRP A 220 8.01 12.75 -1.39
CA TRP A 220 6.92 12.25 -0.54
C TRP A 220 6.33 10.93 -1.07
N TYR A 221 5.31 10.40 -0.37
CA TYR A 221 4.59 9.17 -0.73
C TYR A 221 3.82 9.24 -2.04
N ASP A 222 3.60 10.43 -2.61
CA ASP A 222 2.92 10.63 -3.89
C ASP A 222 3.90 10.65 -5.09
N ASP A 223 5.20 10.40 -4.87
CA ASP A 223 6.19 10.41 -5.94
C ASP A 223 5.83 9.38 -7.04
N PRO A 224 5.83 9.75 -8.34
CA PRO A 224 5.45 8.86 -9.45
C PRO A 224 6.30 7.58 -9.60
N ARG A 225 7.45 7.51 -8.94
CA ARG A 225 8.33 6.33 -8.91
C ARG A 225 7.86 5.29 -7.88
N LEU A 226 6.92 5.63 -7.02
CA LEU A 226 6.41 4.74 -5.97
C LEU A 226 5.17 3.95 -6.40
N PRO A 227 4.98 2.73 -5.87
CA PRO A 227 3.79 1.92 -6.08
C PRO A 227 2.62 2.31 -5.16
N THR A 228 2.62 3.50 -4.56
CA THR A 228 1.50 4.01 -3.76
C THR A 228 0.34 4.41 -4.66
N LEU A 229 -0.91 4.37 -4.17
CA LEU A 229 -2.06 4.78 -4.99
C LEU A 229 -1.94 6.23 -5.46
N GLU A 230 -1.44 7.12 -4.61
CA GLU A 230 -1.17 8.53 -4.97
C GLU A 230 -0.04 8.66 -6.00
N GLY A 231 1.05 7.88 -5.86
CA GLY A 231 2.14 7.83 -6.83
C GLY A 231 1.69 7.31 -8.20
N LEU A 232 0.91 6.24 -8.22
CA LEU A 232 0.32 5.70 -9.45
C LEU A 232 -0.60 6.72 -10.12
N LYS A 233 -1.47 7.39 -9.34
CA LYS A 233 -2.34 8.46 -9.83
C LYS A 233 -1.52 9.61 -10.42
N ARG A 234 -0.49 10.09 -9.71
CA ARG A 234 0.39 11.18 -10.16
C ARG A 234 1.22 10.80 -11.38
N ARG A 235 1.60 9.53 -11.53
CA ARG A 235 2.25 8.97 -12.74
C ARG A 235 1.33 8.96 -13.97
N GLY A 236 0.02 9.10 -13.79
CA GLY A 236 -0.96 9.01 -14.88
C GLY A 236 -1.48 7.59 -15.11
N ILE A 237 -1.34 6.69 -14.13
CA ILE A 237 -2.05 5.41 -14.16
C ILE A 237 -3.54 5.67 -13.95
N ARG A 238 -4.38 5.00 -14.73
CA ARG A 238 -5.83 5.03 -14.65
C ARG A 238 -6.34 3.99 -13.64
N PRO A 239 -7.35 4.29 -12.80
CA PRO A 239 -7.88 3.32 -11.84
C PRO A 239 -8.46 2.07 -12.52
N GLU A 240 -8.97 2.20 -13.75
CA GLU A 240 -9.43 1.09 -14.58
C GLU A 240 -8.27 0.15 -14.96
N ALA A 241 -7.06 0.67 -15.17
CA ALA A 241 -5.88 -0.13 -15.44
C ALA A 241 -5.51 -0.97 -14.21
N VAL A 242 -5.54 -0.36 -13.02
CA VAL A 242 -5.30 -1.05 -11.74
C VAL A 242 -6.32 -2.17 -11.55
N ARG A 243 -7.62 -1.89 -11.77
CA ARG A 243 -8.68 -2.91 -11.65
C ARG A 243 -8.48 -4.06 -12.64
N LYS A 244 -8.20 -3.77 -13.92
CA LYS A 244 -7.95 -4.82 -14.93
C LYS A 244 -6.71 -5.65 -14.59
N PHE A 245 -5.65 -5.00 -14.12
CA PHE A 245 -4.44 -5.68 -13.67
C PHE A 245 -4.73 -6.63 -12.51
N ILE A 246 -5.36 -6.17 -11.43
CA ILE A 246 -5.69 -7.01 -10.27
C ILE A 246 -6.60 -8.19 -10.67
N LEU A 247 -7.62 -7.96 -11.49
CA LEU A 247 -8.52 -9.02 -11.95
C LEU A 247 -7.80 -10.05 -12.83
N SER A 248 -6.77 -9.66 -13.58
CA SER A 248 -5.99 -10.58 -14.41
C SER A 248 -5.13 -11.56 -13.62
N LEU A 249 -4.77 -11.23 -12.38
CA LEU A 249 -3.98 -12.10 -11.50
C LEU A 249 -4.82 -13.22 -10.87
N GLY A 250 -6.12 -12.99 -10.72
CA GLY A 250 -7.01 -13.87 -9.97
C GLY A 250 -6.76 -13.83 -8.46
N LEU A 251 -7.52 -14.62 -7.70
CA LEU A 251 -7.38 -14.76 -6.25
C LEU A 251 -6.90 -16.18 -5.92
N THR A 252 -5.62 -16.32 -5.56
CA THR A 252 -5.03 -17.62 -5.21
C THR A 252 -4.29 -17.52 -3.87
N LYS A 253 -3.89 -18.67 -3.31
CA LYS A 253 -3.04 -18.74 -2.10
C LYS A 253 -1.55 -18.52 -2.39
N ASN A 254 -1.15 -18.36 -3.64
CA ASN A 254 0.23 -18.14 -4.01
C ASN A 254 0.52 -16.66 -4.05
N ASP A 255 1.65 -16.27 -3.45
CA ASP A 255 2.15 -14.91 -3.60
C ASP A 255 2.48 -14.65 -5.07
N THR A 256 2.16 -13.45 -5.53
CA THR A 256 2.35 -13.01 -6.91
C THR A 256 3.38 -11.90 -6.93
N ASN A 257 4.48 -12.12 -7.65
CA ASN A 257 5.45 -11.08 -7.97
C ASN A 257 5.29 -10.72 -9.45
N SER A 258 4.66 -9.58 -9.74
CA SER A 258 4.38 -9.18 -11.13
C SER A 258 5.32 -8.06 -11.56
N PRO A 259 5.86 -8.11 -12.79
CA PRO A 259 6.52 -6.95 -13.39
C PRO A 259 5.61 -5.74 -13.40
N PHE A 260 6.14 -4.56 -13.06
CA PHE A 260 5.37 -3.31 -13.14
C PHE A 260 4.89 -3.01 -14.58
N ALA A 261 5.68 -3.43 -15.58
CA ALA A 261 5.36 -3.31 -16.99
C ALA A 261 4.00 -3.95 -17.35
N THR A 262 3.53 -4.95 -16.59
CA THR A 262 2.20 -5.55 -16.80
C THR A 262 1.08 -4.53 -16.51
N LEU A 263 1.18 -3.79 -15.39
CA LEU A 263 0.26 -2.69 -15.09
C LEU A 263 0.36 -1.58 -16.14
N GLU A 264 1.58 -1.23 -16.55
CA GLU A 264 1.80 -0.23 -17.60
C GLU A 264 1.18 -0.65 -18.94
N ALA A 265 1.21 -1.93 -19.30
CA ALA A 265 0.58 -2.43 -20.51
C ALA A 265 -0.96 -2.28 -20.46
N PHE A 266 -1.59 -2.56 -19.31
CA PHE A 266 -3.02 -2.27 -19.12
C PHE A 266 -3.31 -0.78 -19.21
N ASN A 267 -2.47 0.05 -18.60
CA ASN A 267 -2.64 1.51 -18.63
C ASN A 267 -2.47 2.06 -20.05
N LYS A 268 -1.42 1.64 -20.75
CA LYS A 268 -1.12 2.02 -22.13
C LYS A 268 -2.31 1.76 -23.03
N LYS A 269 -2.93 0.58 -22.97
CA LYS A 269 -4.11 0.25 -23.79
C LYS A 269 -5.30 1.19 -23.56
N ILE A 270 -5.42 1.76 -22.36
CA ILE A 270 -6.49 2.71 -22.02
C ILE A 270 -6.13 4.10 -22.54
N ILE A 271 -4.96 4.62 -22.16
CA ILE A 271 -4.56 5.99 -22.49
C ILE A 271 -4.29 6.15 -24.00
N ASP A 272 -3.82 5.11 -24.68
CA ASP A 272 -3.45 5.16 -26.10
C ASP A 272 -4.65 5.57 -26.97
N ALA A 273 -5.84 5.06 -26.65
CA ALA A 273 -7.05 5.32 -27.43
C ALA A 273 -7.58 6.78 -27.31
N GLU A 274 -7.16 7.51 -26.28
CA GLU A 274 -7.63 8.88 -25.96
C GLU A 274 -6.52 9.94 -26.03
N SER A 275 -5.26 9.52 -26.19
CA SER A 275 -4.12 10.45 -26.13
C SER A 275 -3.85 11.13 -27.46
N VAL A 276 -3.92 12.46 -27.47
CA VAL A 276 -3.38 13.27 -28.56
C VAL A 276 -1.86 13.06 -28.65
N ARG A 277 -1.35 12.78 -29.85
CA ARG A 277 0.07 12.64 -30.13
C ARG A 277 0.69 14.00 -30.33
N LEU A 278 1.64 14.35 -29.48
CA LEU A 278 2.42 15.58 -29.57
C LEU A 278 3.89 15.22 -29.82
N HIS A 279 4.64 16.17 -30.36
CA HIS A 279 6.08 16.05 -30.50
C HIS A 279 6.75 16.70 -29.29
N MET A 280 7.63 15.97 -28.63
CA MET A 280 8.49 16.47 -27.58
C MET A 280 9.92 16.15 -27.98
N VAL A 281 10.77 17.16 -28.00
CA VAL A 281 12.18 17.01 -28.34
C VAL A 281 12.99 17.12 -27.06
N ASN A 282 13.70 16.06 -26.72
CA ASN A 282 14.63 16.04 -25.59
C ASN A 282 16.06 16.29 -26.07
N ASP A 283 16.86 17.04 -25.30
CA ASP A 283 18.20 17.54 -25.70
C ASP A 283 18.21 18.07 -27.16
N PRO A 284 17.52 19.20 -27.43
CA PRO A 284 17.23 19.59 -28.79
C PRO A 284 18.50 19.89 -29.60
N ARG A 285 18.56 19.33 -30.80
CA ARG A 285 19.51 19.69 -31.84
C ARG A 285 18.77 20.31 -33.03
N ARG A 286 19.39 21.32 -33.63
CA ARG A 286 18.80 22.08 -34.72
C ARG A 286 19.17 21.45 -36.06
N ILE A 287 18.17 21.32 -36.91
CA ILE A 287 18.35 21.01 -38.33
C ILE A 287 17.78 22.16 -39.16
N LYS A 288 18.60 22.69 -40.06
CA LYS A 288 18.24 23.77 -40.98
C LYS A 288 17.96 23.18 -42.36
N LEU A 289 16.75 23.42 -42.86
CA LEU A 289 16.24 22.95 -44.14
C LEU A 289 16.49 24.03 -45.20
N ALA A 290 17.48 23.82 -46.06
CA ALA A 290 17.97 24.84 -46.99
C ALA A 290 16.94 25.24 -48.08
N ASN A 291 16.02 24.35 -48.41
CA ASN A 291 15.02 24.51 -49.47
C ASN A 291 13.57 24.49 -48.94
N PHE A 292 13.33 24.96 -47.71
CA PHE A 292 12.01 24.94 -47.09
C PHE A 292 11.52 26.34 -46.68
N ASP A 293 10.36 26.73 -47.23
CA ASP A 293 9.64 27.93 -46.81
C ASP A 293 8.72 27.64 -45.62
N ALA A 294 8.63 28.61 -44.71
CA ALA A 294 7.79 28.49 -43.53
C ALA A 294 6.32 28.30 -43.92
N LYS A 295 5.66 27.29 -43.34
CA LYS A 295 4.26 26.97 -43.59
C LYS A 295 3.61 26.27 -42.42
N ASP A 296 2.29 26.33 -42.41
CA ASP A 296 1.46 25.53 -41.52
C ASP A 296 1.23 24.14 -42.11
N ILE A 297 1.41 23.12 -41.29
CA ILE A 297 1.06 21.73 -41.63
C ILE A 297 -0.07 21.24 -40.72
N GLU A 298 -1.00 20.49 -41.30
CA GLU A 298 -2.02 19.78 -40.51
C GLU A 298 -1.53 18.37 -40.16
N LEU A 299 -1.59 18.04 -38.87
CA LEU A 299 -1.27 16.72 -38.36
C LEU A 299 -2.46 16.10 -37.67
N ALA A 300 -2.72 14.81 -37.93
CA ALA A 300 -3.71 14.05 -37.17
C ALA A 300 -3.30 13.97 -35.69
N ASN A 301 -4.27 14.13 -34.79
CA ASN A 301 -4.05 14.00 -33.35
C ASN A 301 -3.80 12.56 -32.92
N HIS A 302 -4.20 11.58 -33.72
CA HIS A 302 -3.91 10.18 -33.45
C HIS A 302 -3.77 9.41 -34.77
N PRO A 303 -2.85 8.43 -34.88
CA PRO A 303 -2.63 7.68 -36.11
C PRO A 303 -3.82 6.80 -36.52
N THR A 304 -4.62 6.32 -35.55
CA THR A 304 -5.69 5.33 -35.78
C THR A 304 -7.05 5.70 -35.19
N LYS A 305 -7.14 6.84 -34.50
CA LYS A 305 -8.38 7.29 -33.83
C LYS A 305 -8.73 8.66 -34.37
N ASP A 306 -10.00 8.91 -34.58
CA ASP A 306 -10.46 10.24 -34.98
C ASP A 306 -10.55 11.13 -33.74
N LEU A 307 -9.42 11.76 -33.40
CA LEU A 307 -9.30 12.78 -32.34
C LEU A 307 -9.13 14.18 -32.95
N GLY A 308 -9.54 14.36 -34.22
CA GLY A 308 -9.32 15.58 -34.98
C GLY A 308 -7.86 15.77 -35.42
N LYS A 309 -7.56 17.01 -35.82
CA LYS A 309 -6.24 17.44 -36.30
C LYS A 309 -5.74 18.63 -35.48
N ARG A 310 -4.45 18.92 -35.60
CA ARG A 310 -3.81 20.15 -35.11
C ARG A 310 -2.98 20.77 -36.22
N THR A 311 -2.88 22.09 -36.19
CA THR A 311 -1.99 22.86 -37.05
C THR A 311 -0.66 23.07 -36.33
N VAL A 312 0.45 22.85 -37.04
CA VAL A 312 1.80 23.13 -36.55
C VAL A 312 2.48 24.07 -37.55
N SER A 313 2.89 25.24 -37.08
CA SER A 313 3.71 26.15 -37.88
C SER A 313 5.15 25.65 -37.91
N VAL A 314 5.68 25.46 -39.11
CA VAL A 314 7.03 24.96 -39.34
C VAL A 314 7.83 26.02 -40.07
N ASN A 315 9.05 26.28 -39.58
CA ASN A 315 10.00 27.21 -40.19
C ASN A 315 11.15 26.43 -40.86
N GLU A 316 12.08 27.15 -41.48
CA GLU A 316 13.32 26.59 -42.06
C GLU A 316 14.18 25.81 -41.05
N THR A 317 14.03 26.07 -39.75
CA THR A 317 14.75 25.35 -38.69
C THR A 317 13.77 24.54 -37.86
N VAL A 318 14.03 23.24 -37.73
CA VAL A 318 13.30 22.35 -36.84
C VAL A 318 14.23 21.72 -35.81
N LEU A 319 13.63 21.11 -34.78
CA LEU A 319 14.36 20.47 -33.70
C LEU A 319 14.18 18.96 -33.78
N ILE A 320 15.26 18.23 -33.59
CA ILE A 320 15.28 16.78 -33.43
C ILE A 320 15.89 16.41 -32.07
N SER A 321 15.63 15.19 -31.61
CA SER A 321 16.18 14.75 -30.33
C SER A 321 17.70 14.60 -30.42
N GLY A 322 18.40 14.83 -29.30
CA GLY A 322 19.84 14.68 -29.24
C GLY A 322 20.30 13.28 -29.62
N SER A 323 19.57 12.25 -29.19
CA SER A 323 19.85 10.85 -29.56
C SER A 323 19.69 10.59 -31.06
N ASP A 324 18.64 11.13 -31.70
CA ASP A 324 18.48 10.98 -33.16
C ASP A 324 19.62 11.70 -33.89
N ALA A 325 20.02 12.89 -33.40
CA ALA A 325 21.12 13.65 -33.97
C ALA A 325 22.48 12.94 -33.86
N GLU A 326 22.72 12.19 -32.79
CA GLU A 326 23.94 11.40 -32.59
C GLU A 326 24.05 10.19 -33.55
N GLU A 327 22.91 9.64 -33.98
CA GLU A 327 22.87 8.50 -34.90
C GLU A 327 22.97 8.91 -36.38
N ILE A 328 22.56 10.15 -36.69
CA ILE A 328 22.53 10.70 -38.05
C ILE A 328 23.94 10.84 -38.64
N LYS A 329 24.07 10.53 -39.94
CA LYS A 329 25.30 10.69 -40.71
C LYS A 329 25.14 11.62 -41.90
N GLU A 330 26.23 12.27 -42.30
CA GLU A 330 26.26 13.03 -43.55
C GLU A 330 25.94 12.13 -44.75
N GLY A 331 25.10 12.63 -45.66
CA GLY A 331 24.59 11.89 -46.81
C GLY A 331 23.39 10.96 -46.52
N GLU A 332 23.01 10.78 -45.25
CA GLU A 332 21.85 9.98 -44.87
C GLU A 332 20.53 10.66 -45.25
N THR A 333 19.48 9.87 -45.50
CA THR A 333 18.12 10.38 -45.68
C THR A 333 17.24 9.91 -44.53
N ILE A 334 16.65 10.87 -43.83
CA ILE A 334 15.75 10.63 -42.70
C ILE A 334 14.34 11.10 -43.01
N ARG A 335 13.35 10.63 -42.24
CA ARG A 335 11.96 11.08 -42.36
C ARG A 335 11.59 12.00 -41.20
N LEU A 336 11.21 13.23 -41.51
CA LEU A 336 10.61 14.15 -40.55
C LEU A 336 9.07 13.97 -40.57
N LEU A 337 8.50 13.65 -39.41
CA LEU A 337 7.06 13.44 -39.27
C LEU A 337 6.28 14.68 -39.69
N GLY A 338 5.43 14.53 -40.71
CA GLY A 338 4.62 15.63 -41.26
C GLY A 338 5.29 16.47 -42.34
N LEU A 339 6.62 16.34 -42.53
CA LEU A 339 7.38 17.13 -43.51
C LEU A 339 7.92 16.33 -44.68
N GLY A 340 8.22 15.03 -44.50
CA GLY A 340 8.69 14.15 -45.58
C GLY A 340 10.12 13.68 -45.40
N LEU A 341 10.74 13.23 -46.51
CA LEU A 341 12.14 12.80 -46.53
C LEU A 341 13.08 14.00 -46.64
N VAL A 342 14.17 13.92 -45.89
CA VAL A 342 15.18 14.98 -45.78
C VAL A 342 16.57 14.34 -45.86
N LYS A 343 17.40 14.86 -46.77
CA LYS A 343 18.79 14.44 -46.92
C LYS A 343 19.71 15.33 -46.11
N ILE A 344 20.60 14.71 -45.35
CA ILE A 344 21.57 15.37 -44.48
C ILE A 344 22.79 15.76 -45.31
N ASN A 345 23.08 17.05 -45.36
CA ASN A 345 24.16 17.61 -46.17
C ASN A 345 25.46 17.72 -45.36
N SER A 346 25.37 18.21 -44.12
CA SER A 346 26.52 18.33 -43.23
C SER A 346 26.11 18.32 -41.75
N ILE A 347 27.00 17.84 -40.89
CA ILE A 347 26.81 17.82 -39.43
C ILE A 347 27.84 18.78 -38.80
N GLY A 348 27.36 19.92 -38.30
CA GLY A 348 28.15 20.90 -37.55
C GLY A 348 27.40 21.37 -36.30
N ASP A 349 27.60 22.63 -35.90
CA ASP A 349 26.85 23.25 -34.80
C ASP A 349 25.33 23.24 -35.05
N GLU A 350 24.94 23.34 -36.32
CA GLU A 350 23.59 23.03 -36.80
C GLU A 350 23.70 21.99 -37.92
N ILE A 351 22.75 21.04 -37.97
CA ILE A 351 22.68 20.05 -39.04
C ILE A 351 22.09 20.73 -40.27
N ALA A 352 22.79 20.72 -41.40
CA ALA A 352 22.28 21.26 -42.65
C ALA A 352 21.64 20.14 -43.47
N ALA A 353 20.45 20.39 -44.01
CA ALA A 353 19.71 19.36 -44.73
C ALA A 353 18.78 19.96 -45.80
N GLU A 354 18.31 19.12 -46.71
CA GLU A 354 17.38 19.50 -47.78
C GLU A 354 16.22 18.50 -47.89
N ILE A 355 15.01 18.99 -48.11
CA ILE A 355 13.85 18.12 -48.37
C ILE A 355 14.02 17.49 -49.75
N THR A 356 13.88 16.16 -49.82
CA THR A 356 14.02 15.39 -51.06
C THR A 356 12.70 14.93 -51.66
N ASP A 357 11.64 14.87 -50.84
CA ASP A 357 10.29 14.54 -51.29
C ASP A 357 9.42 15.80 -51.23
N GLY A 358 9.21 16.40 -52.40
CA GLY A 358 8.24 17.48 -52.62
C GLY A 358 6.91 16.94 -53.12
#